data_AF-A0A1F0C2K7-F1
#
_entry.id   AF-A0A1F0C2K7-F1
#
_cell.length_a   1.000
_cell.length_b   1.000
_cell.length_c   1.000
_cell.angle_alpha   90.00
_cell.angle_beta   90.00
_cell.angle_gamma   90.00
#
_symmetry.space_group_name_H-M   'P 1'
#
loop_
_entity.id
_entity.type
_entity.pdbx_description
1 polymer ?
#
loop_
_entity_poly.entity_id
_entity_poly.type
_entity_poly.pdbx_seq_one_letter_code
_entity_poly.pdbx_strand_id
1 'polypeptide(L)'
;MTKIINFLTNMLVKKKKMCYNKFKLRNRKQKGTIMWALGFVPLVIIFYLYHIQRVKKLENKIKRIEQKQKGNKEMSRLLKELIGKKPTIIGQLFGTDNWEVVDVDEEWVKLRRVDKKGKEKFKLQRIEDIQTVEFDGE
;
A
#
# COMPACT_ATOMS: atom_id res chain seq x y z
N MET A 1 -52.96 -24.27 64.14
CA MET A 1 -52.56 -22.86 63.97
C MET A 1 -51.05 -22.72 63.71
N THR A 2 -50.18 -23.04 64.66
CA THR A 2 -48.70 -22.86 64.55
C THR A 2 -48.02 -23.63 63.41
N LYS A 3 -48.42 -24.88 63.13
CA LYS A 3 -47.86 -25.67 62.00
C LYS A 3 -48.09 -25.02 60.64
N ILE A 4 -49.26 -24.42 60.42
CA ILE A 4 -49.63 -23.76 59.16
C ILE A 4 -48.83 -22.47 58.99
N ILE A 5 -48.67 -21.70 60.06
CA ILE A 5 -47.86 -20.47 60.07
C ILE A 5 -46.40 -20.78 59.74
N ASN A 6 -45.81 -21.82 60.35
CA ASN A 6 -44.43 -22.24 60.09
C ASN A 6 -44.22 -22.76 58.65
N PHE A 7 -45.23 -23.39 58.07
CA PHE A 7 -45.19 -23.83 56.68
C PHE A 7 -45.19 -22.64 55.71
N LEU A 8 -46.04 -21.65 55.96
CA LEU A 8 -46.13 -20.43 55.15
C LEU A 8 -44.85 -19.58 55.25
N THR A 9 -44.25 -19.44 56.43
CA THR A 9 -42.98 -18.72 56.60
C THR A 9 -41.84 -19.43 55.87
N ASN A 10 -41.74 -20.76 55.94
CA ASN A 10 -40.74 -21.52 55.18
C ASN A 10 -40.90 -21.35 53.66
N MET A 11 -42.13 -21.36 53.15
CA MET A 11 -42.41 -21.11 51.73
C MET A 11 -41.98 -19.70 51.30
N LEU A 12 -42.25 -18.68 52.11
CA LEU A 12 -41.85 -17.29 51.85
C LEU A 12 -40.32 -17.14 51.85
N VAL A 13 -39.64 -17.75 52.83
CA VAL A 13 -38.17 -17.74 52.92
C VAL A 13 -37.55 -18.44 51.69
N LYS A 14 -38.11 -19.58 51.27
CA LYS A 14 -37.64 -20.32 50.08
C LYS A 14 -37.84 -19.51 48.80
N LYS A 15 -38.99 -18.85 48.64
CA LYS A 15 -39.23 -17.94 47.50
C LYS A 15 -38.25 -16.76 47.47
N LYS A 16 -38.01 -16.11 48.61
CA LYS A 16 -37.03 -15.01 48.71
C LYS A 16 -35.61 -15.47 48.34
N LYS A 17 -35.17 -16.64 48.83
CA LYS A 17 -33.86 -17.23 48.47
C LYS A 17 -33.75 -17.54 46.98
N MET A 18 -34.80 -18.10 46.36
CA MET A 18 -34.80 -18.36 44.91
C MET A 18 -34.69 -17.07 44.08
N CYS A 19 -35.44 -16.02 44.45
CA CYS A 19 -35.36 -14.73 43.75
C CYS A 19 -33.96 -14.09 43.88
N TYR A 20 -33.38 -14.08 45.09
CA TYR A 20 -32.03 -13.57 45.31
C TYR A 20 -30.99 -14.32 44.47
N ASN A 21 -31.07 -15.65 44.42
CA ASN A 21 -30.12 -16.46 43.67
C ASN A 21 -30.23 -16.21 42.15
N LYS A 22 -31.47 -16.09 41.62
CA LYS A 22 -31.71 -15.75 40.20
C LYS A 22 -31.15 -14.37 39.84
N PHE A 23 -31.34 -13.37 40.71
CA PHE A 23 -30.79 -12.03 40.52
C PHE A 23 -29.26 -12.01 40.56
N LYS A 24 -28.66 -12.72 41.53
CA LYS A 24 -27.20 -12.85 41.66
C LYS A 24 -26.57 -13.51 40.43
N LEU A 25 -27.21 -14.55 39.88
CA LEU A 25 -26.77 -15.22 38.65
C LEU A 25 -26.86 -14.29 37.43
N ARG A 26 -27.95 -13.51 37.30
CA ARG A 26 -28.10 -12.54 36.21
C ARG A 26 -27.02 -11.45 36.26
N ASN A 27 -26.76 -10.89 37.43
CA ASN A 27 -25.71 -9.89 37.62
C ASN A 27 -24.31 -10.45 37.34
N ARG A 28 -24.02 -11.70 37.75
CA ARG A 28 -22.74 -12.35 37.41
C ARG A 28 -22.58 -12.55 35.90
N LYS A 29 -23.63 -13.02 35.21
CA LYS A 29 -23.61 -13.16 33.74
C LYS A 29 -23.41 -11.81 33.05
N GLN A 30 -24.18 -10.79 33.43
CA GLN A 30 -24.09 -9.45 32.86
C GLN A 30 -22.70 -8.83 33.08
N LYS A 31 -22.12 -8.95 34.28
CA LYS A 31 -20.74 -8.51 34.55
C LYS A 31 -19.72 -9.26 33.68
N GLY A 32 -19.87 -10.58 33.52
CA GLY A 32 -19.00 -11.38 32.66
C GLY A 32 -19.06 -10.97 31.18
N THR A 33 -20.27 -10.72 30.66
CA THR A 33 -20.46 -10.26 29.28
C THR A 33 -19.88 -8.86 29.05
N ILE A 34 -20.08 -7.93 30.00
CA ILE A 34 -19.52 -6.58 29.91
C ILE A 34 -17.98 -6.62 29.97
N MET A 35 -17.42 -7.49 30.82
CA MET A 35 -15.96 -7.65 30.95
C MET A 35 -15.33 -8.22 29.65
N TRP A 36 -16.00 -9.18 29.00
CA TRP A 36 -15.58 -9.69 27.70
C TRP A 36 -15.70 -8.65 26.58
N ALA A 37 -16.80 -7.90 26.54
CA ALA A 37 -17.01 -6.85 25.53
C ALA A 37 -15.98 -5.72 25.65
N LEU A 38 -15.65 -5.29 26.87
CA LEU A 38 -14.65 -4.25 27.12
C LEU A 38 -13.21 -4.68 26.81
N GLY A 39 -12.89 -5.98 26.91
CA GLY A 39 -11.54 -6.47 26.60
C GLY A 39 -11.34 -6.77 25.10
N PHE A 40 -12.30 -7.46 24.48
CA PHE A 40 -12.09 -8.03 23.15
C PHE A 40 -12.42 -7.04 22.02
N VAL A 41 -13.44 -6.21 22.20
CA VAL A 41 -13.88 -5.25 21.15
C VAL A 41 -12.80 -4.20 20.86
N PRO A 42 -12.12 -3.58 21.86
CA PRO A 42 -11.06 -2.62 21.58
C PRO A 42 -9.86 -3.24 20.87
N LEU A 43 -9.52 -4.49 21.19
CA LEU A 43 -8.40 -5.19 20.54
C LEU A 43 -8.64 -5.39 19.03
N VAL A 44 -9.87 -5.76 18.65
CA VAL A 44 -10.25 -5.89 17.24
C VAL A 44 -10.22 -4.53 16.52
N ILE A 45 -10.69 -3.46 17.18
CA ILE A 45 -10.68 -2.10 16.62
C ILE A 45 -9.23 -1.62 16.41
N ILE A 46 -8.35 -1.81 17.39
CA ILE A 46 -6.93 -1.43 17.29
C ILE A 46 -6.25 -2.19 16.14
N PHE A 47 -6.51 -3.49 16.03
CA PHE A 47 -5.99 -4.31 14.94
C PHE A 47 -6.47 -3.79 13.56
N TYR A 48 -7.76 -3.48 13.44
CA TYR A 48 -8.33 -2.93 12.21
C TYR A 48 -7.70 -1.58 11.81
N LEU A 49 -7.55 -0.66 12.78
CA LEU A 49 -6.92 0.66 12.54
C LEU A 49 -5.45 0.53 12.12
N TYR A 50 -4.71 -0.40 12.73
CA TYR A 50 -3.32 -0.69 12.36
C TYR A 50 -3.21 -1.15 10.89
N HIS A 51 -4.09 -2.04 10.46
CA HIS A 51 -4.10 -2.54 9.08
C HIS A 51 -4.46 -1.45 8.05
N ILE A 52 -5.42 -0.56 8.34
CA ILE A 52 -5.77 0.56 7.46
C ILE A 52 -4.55 1.44 7.15
N GLN A 53 -3.74 1.75 8.17
CA GLN A 53 -2.56 2.60 7.96
C GLN A 53 -1.53 1.93 7.04
N ARG A 54 -1.35 0.61 7.15
CA ARG A 54 -0.45 -0.14 6.27
C ARG A 54 -0.97 -0.16 4.83
N VAL A 55 -2.27 -0.38 4.63
CA VAL A 55 -2.91 -0.38 3.31
C VAL A 55 -2.76 0.99 2.65
N LYS A 56 -3.04 2.10 3.36
CA LYS A 56 -2.85 3.46 2.82
C LYS A 56 -1.40 3.73 2.41
N LYS A 57 -0.42 3.27 3.19
CA LYS A 57 1.01 3.39 2.81
C LYS A 57 1.33 2.59 1.56
N LEU A 58 0.75 1.41 1.38
CA LEU A 58 0.91 0.58 0.19
C LEU A 58 0.26 1.23 -1.05
N GLU A 59 -0.96 1.74 -0.92
CA GLU A 59 -1.66 2.46 -2.00
C GLU A 59 -0.85 3.66 -2.49
N ASN A 60 -0.29 4.46 -1.58
CA ASN A 60 0.54 5.60 -1.94
C ASN A 60 1.84 5.19 -2.65
N LYS A 61 2.44 4.05 -2.26
CA LYS A 61 3.62 3.51 -2.97
C LYS A 61 3.25 3.03 -4.37
N ILE A 62 2.11 2.33 -4.52
CA ILE A 62 1.61 1.87 -5.81
C ILE A 62 1.33 3.06 -6.74
N LYS A 63 0.64 4.11 -6.26
CA LYS A 63 0.38 5.32 -7.05
C LYS A 63 1.66 5.98 -7.55
N ARG A 64 2.71 6.06 -6.72
CA ARG A 64 4.02 6.59 -7.13
C ARG A 64 4.69 5.74 -8.21
N ILE A 65 4.61 4.41 -8.09
CA ILE A 65 5.16 3.49 -9.09
C ILE A 65 4.36 3.59 -10.39
N GLU A 66 3.04 3.64 -10.33
CA GLU A 66 2.16 3.79 -11.49
C GLU A 66 2.43 5.11 -12.23
N GLN A 67 2.62 6.21 -11.50
CA GLN A 67 3.03 7.50 -12.09
C GLN A 67 4.40 7.41 -12.77
N LYS A 68 5.38 6.77 -12.13
CA LYS A 68 6.71 6.54 -12.74
C LYS A 68 6.62 5.70 -14.01
N GLN A 69 5.81 4.62 -14.01
CA GLN A 69 5.60 3.79 -15.19
C GLN A 69 4.89 4.55 -16.32
N LYS A 70 3.89 5.37 -16.00
CA LYS A 70 3.24 6.23 -17.00
C LYS A 70 4.22 7.23 -17.62
N GLY A 71 5.03 7.90 -16.80
CA GLY A 71 6.08 8.79 -17.28
C GLY A 71 7.15 8.08 -18.12
N ASN A 72 7.57 6.87 -17.73
CA ASN A 72 8.51 6.06 -18.51
C ASN A 72 7.91 5.68 -19.87
N LYS A 73 6.62 5.30 -19.92
CA LYS A 73 5.92 5.01 -21.18
C LYS A 73 5.84 6.23 -22.11
N GLU A 74 5.60 7.42 -21.55
CA GLU A 74 5.62 8.67 -22.32
C GLU A 74 7.03 9.00 -22.83
N MET A 75 8.07 8.84 -22.01
CA MET A 75 9.47 9.00 -22.44
C MET A 75 9.85 8.00 -23.53
N SER A 76 9.48 6.72 -23.40
CA SER A 76 9.71 5.70 -24.45
C SER A 76 9.05 6.10 -25.77
N ARG A 77 7.84 6.68 -25.73
CA ARG A 77 7.16 7.20 -26.92
C ARG A 77 7.91 8.39 -27.54
N LEU A 78 8.31 9.37 -26.74
CA LEU A 78 9.08 10.54 -27.22
C LEU A 78 10.43 10.12 -27.83
N LEU A 79 11.12 9.17 -27.21
CA LEU A 79 12.39 8.64 -27.73
C LEU A 79 12.19 7.87 -29.04
N LYS A 80 11.07 7.17 -29.22
CA LYS A 80 10.72 6.54 -30.51
C LYS A 80 10.55 7.56 -31.63
N GLU A 81 10.03 8.76 -31.34
CA GLU A 81 9.94 9.85 -32.32
C GLU A 81 11.32 10.44 -32.69
N LEU A 82 12.35 10.17 -31.88
CA LEU A 82 13.73 10.59 -32.12
C LEU A 82 14.59 9.52 -32.83
N ILE A 83 14.03 8.37 -33.18
CA ILE A 83 14.74 7.33 -33.94
C ILE A 83 15.20 7.92 -35.29
N GLY A 84 16.49 7.76 -35.61
CA GLY A 84 17.10 8.30 -36.82
C GLY A 84 17.49 9.78 -36.76
N LYS A 85 17.20 10.48 -35.65
CA LYS A 85 17.76 11.81 -35.35
C LYS A 85 19.06 11.67 -34.54
N LYS A 86 19.82 12.76 -34.45
CA LYS A 86 21.06 12.85 -33.64
C LYS A 86 20.85 13.71 -32.39
N PRO A 87 19.99 13.32 -31.44
CA PRO A 87 19.79 14.10 -30.22
C PRO A 87 21.03 14.07 -29.32
N THR A 88 21.20 15.14 -28.55
CA THR A 88 22.18 15.22 -27.47
C THR A 88 21.53 14.66 -26.21
N ILE A 89 21.91 13.44 -25.81
CA ILE A 89 21.35 12.77 -24.63
C ILE A 89 22.30 12.97 -23.45
N ILE A 90 21.80 13.66 -22.43
CA ILE A 90 22.53 13.87 -21.17
C ILE A 90 21.92 12.95 -20.12
N GLY A 91 22.73 12.01 -19.65
CA GLY A 91 22.41 11.10 -18.55
C GLY A 91 23.51 11.18 -17.49
N GLN A 92 23.24 10.62 -16.32
CA GLN A 92 24.13 10.71 -15.14
C GLN A 92 25.56 10.14 -15.40
N LEU A 93 25.71 9.30 -16.43
CA LEU A 93 26.95 8.68 -16.89
C LEU A 93 27.32 9.03 -18.35
N PHE A 94 26.67 10.03 -18.95
CA PHE A 94 26.95 10.48 -20.32
C PHE A 94 27.67 11.82 -20.32
N GLY A 95 28.72 11.91 -21.12
CA GLY A 95 29.25 13.22 -21.54
C GLY A 95 28.31 13.88 -22.55
N THR A 96 28.51 15.16 -22.78
CA THR A 96 27.82 15.97 -23.81
C THR A 96 28.29 15.57 -25.21
N ASP A 97 27.84 14.41 -25.68
CA ASP A 97 28.13 13.87 -27.01
C ASP A 97 26.83 13.63 -27.79
N ASN A 98 26.86 13.90 -29.09
CA ASN A 98 25.72 13.64 -29.99
C ASN A 98 25.68 12.14 -30.31
N TRP A 99 24.61 11.46 -29.91
CA TRP A 99 24.37 10.04 -30.20
C TRP A 99 23.19 9.91 -31.14
N GLU A 100 23.28 8.98 -32.09
CA GLU A 100 22.16 8.60 -32.95
C GLU A 100 21.31 7.55 -32.23
N VAL A 101 20.00 7.78 -32.14
CA VAL A 101 19.07 6.78 -31.59
C VAL A 101 18.73 5.80 -32.69
N VAL A 102 19.18 4.55 -32.53
CA VAL A 102 18.93 3.48 -33.52
C VAL A 102 17.68 2.70 -33.18
N ASP A 103 17.47 2.41 -31.90
CA ASP A 103 16.35 1.60 -31.44
C ASP A 103 15.95 1.94 -30.01
N VAL A 104 14.67 1.78 -29.69
CA VAL A 104 14.08 2.10 -28.39
C VAL A 104 13.08 1.03 -27.98
N ASP A 105 13.40 0.33 -26.90
CA ASP A 105 12.52 -0.61 -26.22
C ASP A 105 11.75 0.07 -25.06
N GLU A 106 10.99 -0.70 -24.27
CA GLU A 106 10.25 -0.18 -23.12
C GLU A 106 11.15 0.27 -21.95
N GLU A 107 12.33 -0.33 -21.80
CA GLU A 107 13.26 -0.01 -20.71
C GLU A 107 14.63 0.48 -21.20
N TRP A 108 14.99 0.23 -22.46
CA TRP A 108 16.33 0.43 -23.00
C TRP A 108 16.33 1.26 -24.27
N VAL A 109 17.39 2.04 -24.45
CA VAL A 109 17.68 2.82 -25.64
C VAL A 109 19.01 2.36 -26.22
N LYS A 110 19.03 2.03 -27.51
CA LYS A 110 20.24 1.70 -28.26
C LYS A 110 20.74 2.93 -29.00
N LEU A 111 21.90 3.39 -28.56
CA LEU A 111 22.60 4.54 -29.12
C LEU A 111 23.74 4.08 -30.00
N ARG A 112 23.92 4.74 -31.14
CA ARG A 112 25.05 4.56 -32.05
C ARG A 112 25.81 5.85 -32.18
N ARG A 113 27.14 5.74 -32.22
CA ARG A 113 28.04 6.84 -32.56
C ARG A 113 29.04 6.33 -33.57
N VAL A 114 29.34 7.18 -34.55
CA VAL A 114 30.45 6.96 -35.47
C VAL A 114 31.58 7.90 -35.05
N ASP A 115 32.72 7.34 -34.67
CA ASP A 115 33.91 8.15 -34.37
C ASP A 115 34.45 8.79 -35.66
N LYS A 116 35.27 9.85 -35.56
CA LYS A 116 35.96 10.49 -36.70
C LYS A 116 36.79 9.51 -37.56
N LYS A 117 37.09 8.31 -37.04
CA LYS A 117 37.81 7.22 -37.70
C LYS A 117 36.88 6.19 -38.38
N GLY A 118 35.57 6.45 -38.46
CA GLY A 118 34.58 5.56 -39.06
C GLY A 118 34.21 4.32 -38.25
N LYS A 119 34.71 4.20 -37.01
CA LYS A 119 34.33 3.08 -36.12
C LYS A 119 32.98 3.35 -35.47
N GLU A 120 32.08 2.39 -35.60
CA GLU A 120 30.77 2.41 -34.95
C GLU A 120 30.88 1.91 -33.50
N LYS A 121 30.30 2.66 -32.58
CA LYS A 121 30.14 2.28 -31.17
C LYS A 121 28.65 2.22 -30.85
N PHE A 122 28.25 1.11 -30.25
CA PHE A 122 26.90 0.93 -29.73
C PHE A 122 26.93 1.02 -28.20
N LYS A 123 25.96 1.73 -27.63
CA LYS A 123 25.78 1.80 -26.17
C LYS A 123 24.30 1.59 -25.85
N LEU A 124 24.03 0.76 -24.85
CA LEU A 124 22.69 0.53 -24.32
C LEU A 124 22.52 1.29 -23.02
N GLN A 125 21.43 2.02 -22.89
CA GLN A 125 21.11 2.79 -21.69
C GLN A 125 19.67 2.59 -21.25
N ARG A 126 19.42 2.60 -19.94
CA ARG A 126 18.05 2.60 -19.42
C ARG A 126 17.38 3.94 -19.61
N ILE A 127 16.09 3.92 -19.96
CA ILE A 127 15.28 5.14 -20.12
C ILE A 127 15.19 5.92 -18.80
N GLU A 128 15.16 5.23 -17.66
CA GLU A 128 15.09 5.86 -16.33
C GLU A 128 16.34 6.68 -15.95
N ASP A 129 17.48 6.42 -16.58
CA ASP A 129 18.75 7.10 -16.28
C ASP A 129 18.98 8.35 -17.16
N ILE A 130 18.10 8.59 -18.14
CA ILE A 130 18.14 9.75 -19.03
C ILE A 130 17.51 10.93 -18.30
N GLN A 131 18.27 12.02 -18.15
CA GLN A 131 17.81 13.22 -17.46
C GLN A 131 17.27 14.26 -18.44
N THR A 132 18.03 14.53 -19.50
CA THR A 132 17.70 15.56 -20.48
C THR A 132 18.00 15.05 -21.89
N VAL A 133 17.10 15.35 -22.82
CA VAL A 133 17.30 15.13 -24.24
C VAL A 133 17.17 16.47 -24.93
N GLU A 134 18.25 16.96 -25.50
CA GLU A 134 18.26 18.16 -26.34
C GLU A 134 18.25 17.74 -27.79
N PHE A 135 17.42 18.39 -28.59
CA PHE A 135 17.37 18.20 -30.03
C PHE A 135 17.42 19.58 -30.69
N ASP A 136 18.28 19.71 -31.69
CA ASP A 136 18.24 20.86 -32.59
C ASP A 136 17.08 20.62 -33.56
N GLY A 137 16.03 21.43 -33.42
CA GLY A 137 14.93 21.44 -34.38
C GLY A 137 15.35 22.22 -35.63
N GLU A 138 15.54 21.51 -36.73
CA GLU A 138 15.46 22.12 -38.08
C GLU A 138 14.01 22.42 -38.45
#